data_AF-A0AAX6E039-F1
#
_entry.id   AF-A0AAX6E039-F1
#
_cell.length_a   1.000
_cell.length_b   1.000
_cell.length_c   1.000
_cell.angle_alpha   90.00
_cell.angle_beta   90.00
_cell.angle_gamma   90.00
#
_symmetry.space_group_name_H-M   'P 1'
#
loop_
_entity.id
_entity.type
_entity.pdbx_description
1 polymer ?
#
loop_
_entity_poly.entity_id
_entity_poly.type
_entity_poly.pdbx_seq_one_letter_code
_entity_poly.pdbx_strand_id
1 'polypeptide(L)'
;MWGRGRDMGIQGGYSGPGVFLCALFLLSASCRCSALELDANLAASLTVDATPQSSRKMPANMFGIDFEEINHSGAGGLWAELVSNRGFEAGGLSTPSDIDPWDVIGNETYITLSTDLTSCFSRNEVALRMEVLCDNGKANTCPTGGVGIYNPGYWGMNIEKGKTYKVILHVRSLGSVNFSVSLRSSDGLQSLASAPLISDALGFSKWTKVELLLQSGGTNSNSRIQLTTTKKGVYWFDQVSVMPLETYKGHGFRKELGSMLENLEPRFIRFPGGDYVKGGRLRNAFRWRETIGPWEERSGHFNDIWDYWTDDGLGFFEFLQLAEDLGASPVWVVNNGISKSDQVDTASILPFVKA
;
A
#
# COMPACT_ATOMS: atom_id res chain seq x y z
N MET A 1 18.67 14.99 -4.98
CA MET A 1 19.58 16.16 -4.87
C MET A 1 20.85 15.82 -5.61
N TRP A 2 21.06 16.38 -6.80
CA TRP A 2 22.26 16.20 -7.65
C TRP A 2 22.93 17.56 -7.86
N GLY A 3 24.26 17.58 -7.90
CA GLY A 3 25.10 18.73 -8.30
C GLY A 3 26.13 19.10 -7.22
N ARG A 4 27.35 19.56 -7.51
CA ARG A 4 28.05 19.88 -8.76
C ARG A 4 29.54 20.00 -8.40
N GLY A 5 30.44 19.44 -9.22
CA GLY A 5 31.88 19.70 -9.13
C GLY A 5 32.24 21.09 -9.66
N ARG A 6 33.33 21.65 -9.15
CA ARG A 6 33.94 22.91 -9.61
C ARG A 6 35.43 22.69 -9.89
N ASP A 7 35.80 22.85 -11.16
CA ASP A 7 37.17 23.07 -11.63
C ASP A 7 37.60 24.52 -11.37
N MET A 8 38.89 24.72 -11.11
CA MET A 8 39.55 26.02 -11.20
C MET A 8 40.88 25.89 -11.94
N GLY A 9 41.06 26.81 -12.90
CA GLY A 9 42.07 26.79 -13.94
C GLY A 9 43.47 27.25 -13.54
N ILE A 10 44.38 27.00 -14.47
CA ILE A 10 45.81 27.34 -14.45
C ILE A 10 46.06 28.60 -15.30
N GLN A 11 46.92 29.50 -14.83
CA GLN A 11 47.78 30.43 -15.60
C GLN A 11 49.11 30.48 -14.81
N GLY A 12 50.34 30.45 -15.35
CA GLY A 12 50.90 30.68 -16.68
C GLY A 12 52.01 31.75 -16.56
N GLY A 13 53.29 31.37 -16.60
CA GLY A 13 54.42 32.32 -16.57
C GLY A 13 55.78 31.68 -16.91
N TYR A 14 56.38 32.09 -18.03
CA TYR A 14 57.56 31.56 -18.73
C TYR A 14 58.91 32.16 -18.27
N SER A 15 59.99 31.39 -18.32
CA SER A 15 61.31 31.78 -18.92
C SER A 15 62.30 30.59 -18.90
N GLY A 16 62.81 30.18 -20.07
CA GLY A 16 63.83 29.11 -20.25
C GLY A 16 65.25 29.68 -20.39
N PRO A 17 66.21 29.01 -21.07
CA PRO A 17 66.28 27.60 -21.47
C PRO A 17 67.68 26.95 -21.22
N GLY A 18 67.76 25.62 -21.34
CA GLY A 18 68.98 25.01 -21.90
C GLY A 18 70.09 24.55 -20.96
N VAL A 19 69.81 23.61 -20.05
CA VAL A 19 70.79 22.55 -19.65
C VAL A 19 70.08 21.22 -19.30
N PHE A 20 68.78 21.23 -19.03
CA PHE A 20 68.06 20.04 -18.51
C PHE A 20 67.41 19.11 -19.55
N LEU A 21 67.67 19.28 -20.86
CA LEU A 21 66.99 18.48 -21.89
C LEU A 21 67.70 17.18 -22.31
N CYS A 22 68.92 16.91 -21.85
CA CYS A 22 69.60 15.62 -22.11
C CYS A 22 69.50 14.60 -20.98
N ALA A 23 69.02 14.98 -19.79
CA ALA A 23 68.87 14.05 -18.65
C ALA A 23 67.49 13.38 -18.58
N LEU A 24 66.47 13.92 -19.25
CA LEU A 24 65.09 13.41 -19.20
C LEU A 24 64.74 12.42 -20.32
N PHE A 25 65.57 12.31 -21.36
CA PHE A 25 65.40 11.32 -22.43
C PHE A 25 66.04 9.95 -22.14
N LEU A 26 66.85 9.83 -21.07
CA LEU A 26 67.42 8.54 -20.64
C LEU A 26 66.72 7.94 -19.40
N LEU A 27 65.80 8.68 -18.77
CA LEU A 27 64.92 8.16 -17.71
C LEU A 27 63.52 7.74 -18.22
N SER A 28 63.21 8.01 -19.48
CA SER A 28 61.93 7.65 -20.12
C SER A 28 62.00 6.39 -20.99
N ALA A 29 63.16 5.74 -21.12
CA ALA A 29 63.33 4.52 -21.92
C ALA A 29 63.56 3.23 -21.10
N SER A 30 63.66 3.31 -19.78
CA SER A 30 63.86 2.15 -18.88
C SER A 30 62.69 1.86 -17.96
N CYS A 31 61.69 2.74 -17.87
CA CYS A 31 60.37 2.37 -17.34
C CYS A 31 59.54 1.72 -18.46
N ARG A 32 60.07 0.61 -19.00
CA ARG A 32 59.24 -0.35 -19.72
C ARG A 32 58.13 -0.74 -18.76
N CYS A 33 56.92 -0.63 -19.26
CA CYS A 33 55.70 -1.11 -18.65
C CYS A 33 55.95 -2.48 -17.98
N SER A 34 56.21 -2.45 -16.68
CA SER A 34 55.90 -3.55 -15.79
C SER A 34 54.59 -3.19 -15.13
N ALA A 35 53.54 -3.06 -15.95
CA ALA A 35 52.32 -3.75 -15.56
C ALA A 35 52.70 -5.23 -15.54
N LEU A 36 53.37 -5.65 -14.46
CA LEU A 36 53.28 -7.02 -14.01
C LEU A 36 51.78 -7.19 -13.82
N GLU A 37 51.14 -7.83 -14.80
CA GLU A 37 49.91 -8.56 -14.57
C GLU A 37 50.20 -9.45 -13.37
N LEU A 38 49.86 -8.94 -12.19
CA LEU A 38 49.72 -9.76 -11.01
C LEU A 38 48.38 -10.48 -11.16
N ASP A 39 48.24 -11.26 -12.24
CA ASP A 39 47.40 -12.45 -12.26
C ASP A 39 48.13 -13.51 -11.42
N ALA A 40 48.36 -13.16 -10.14
CA ALA A 40 48.54 -14.18 -9.14
C ALA A 40 47.20 -14.90 -9.09
N ASN A 41 47.12 -16.06 -9.75
CA ASN A 41 46.13 -17.08 -9.45
C ASN A 41 46.27 -17.39 -7.95
N LEU A 42 45.56 -16.62 -7.13
CA LEU A 42 45.39 -16.85 -5.70
C LEU A 42 44.62 -18.16 -5.59
N ALA A 43 45.38 -19.26 -5.51
CA ALA A 43 44.83 -20.57 -5.26
C ALA A 43 44.28 -20.58 -3.83
N ALA A 44 42.99 -20.25 -3.69
CA ALA A 44 42.27 -20.40 -2.44
C ALA A 44 41.87 -21.88 -2.27
N SER A 45 42.26 -22.49 -1.16
CA SER A 45 41.82 -23.84 -0.79
C SER A 45 40.69 -23.76 0.25
N LEU A 46 39.53 -24.34 -0.05
CA LEU A 46 38.45 -24.58 0.90
C LEU A 46 38.44 -26.06 1.30
N THR A 47 38.79 -26.35 2.55
CA THR A 47 38.69 -27.70 3.12
C THR A 47 37.34 -27.85 3.83
N VAL A 48 36.53 -28.82 3.40
CA VAL A 48 35.23 -29.13 4.03
C VAL A 48 35.38 -30.39 4.88
N ASP A 49 35.21 -30.26 6.20
CA ASP A 49 35.15 -31.41 7.11
C ASP A 49 33.74 -32.03 7.09
N ALA A 50 33.64 -33.23 6.52
CA ALA A 50 32.39 -33.99 6.44
C ALA A 50 32.29 -35.11 7.49
N THR A 51 33.12 -35.09 8.55
CA THR A 51 33.06 -36.10 9.61
C THR A 51 31.77 -35.95 10.44
N PRO A 52 31.05 -37.05 10.76
CA PRO A 52 29.82 -36.99 11.53
C PRO A 52 29.97 -36.32 12.90
N GLN A 53 31.14 -36.47 13.53
CA GLN A 53 31.48 -35.89 14.84
C GLN A 53 31.59 -34.35 14.79
N SER A 54 31.96 -33.79 13.65
CA SER A 54 32.02 -32.34 13.42
C SER A 54 30.69 -31.76 12.90
N SER A 55 29.71 -32.62 12.57
CA SER A 55 28.42 -32.21 12.01
C SER A 55 27.38 -31.87 13.08
N ARG A 56 26.50 -30.91 12.79
CA ARG A 56 25.28 -30.62 13.58
C ARG A 56 24.07 -30.63 12.67
N LYS A 57 22.95 -31.17 13.16
CA LYS A 57 21.68 -31.13 12.43
C LYS A 57 21.22 -29.67 12.30
N MET A 58 20.98 -29.22 11.07
CA MET A 58 20.41 -27.91 10.81
C MET A 58 18.98 -27.85 11.40
N PRO A 59 18.63 -26.79 12.13
CA PRO A 59 17.26 -26.61 12.62
C PRO A 59 16.27 -26.63 11.46
N ALA A 60 15.15 -27.35 11.65
CA ALA A 60 14.11 -27.44 10.62
C ALA A 60 13.42 -26.08 10.37
N ASN A 61 13.53 -25.14 11.30
CA ASN A 61 12.99 -23.78 11.25
C ASN A 61 14.07 -22.72 10.99
N MET A 62 15.17 -23.09 10.33
CA MET A 62 16.27 -22.15 10.05
C MET A 62 15.87 -21.00 9.13
N PHE A 63 14.99 -21.24 8.17
CA PHE A 63 14.60 -20.27 7.14
C PHE A 63 13.11 -19.98 7.18
N GLY A 64 12.75 -18.70 7.09
CA GLY A 64 11.38 -18.23 7.15
C GLY A 64 11.26 -16.81 6.61
N ILE A 65 10.08 -16.24 6.78
CA ILE A 65 9.72 -14.89 6.33
C ILE A 65 9.65 -13.96 7.55
N ASP A 66 10.11 -12.73 7.37
CA ASP A 66 9.82 -11.62 8.27
C ASP A 66 8.92 -10.64 7.53
N PHE A 67 7.77 -10.32 8.11
CA PHE A 67 6.78 -9.41 7.55
C PHE A 67 6.56 -8.25 8.52
N GLU A 68 6.77 -7.04 8.04
CA GLU A 68 6.26 -5.81 8.64
C GLU A 68 5.57 -4.96 7.59
N GLU A 69 4.62 -4.10 7.99
CA GLU A 69 3.94 -3.20 7.06
C GLU A 69 4.86 -2.03 6.64
N ILE A 70 5.72 -2.30 5.67
CA ILE A 70 6.70 -1.37 5.08
C ILE A 70 6.52 -1.33 3.56
N ASN A 71 6.72 -0.17 2.92
CA ASN A 71 6.66 -0.03 1.46
C ASN A 71 5.34 -0.54 0.83
N HIS A 72 4.21 -0.42 1.55
CA HIS A 72 2.93 -1.00 1.13
C HIS A 72 2.99 -2.53 0.92
N SER A 73 3.76 -3.24 1.75
CA SER A 73 3.92 -4.69 1.67
C SER A 73 2.64 -5.47 2.00
N GLY A 74 1.75 -4.93 2.84
CA GLY A 74 0.45 -5.51 3.13
C GLY A 74 -0.64 -4.76 2.39
N ALA A 75 -1.03 -3.60 2.91
CA ALA A 75 -1.95 -2.65 2.28
C ALA A 75 -1.34 -2.09 0.99
N GLY A 76 -1.86 -2.52 -0.16
CA GLY A 76 -1.31 -2.20 -1.48
C GLY A 76 -0.31 -3.23 -2.01
N GLY A 77 0.01 -4.26 -1.22
CA GLY A 77 0.95 -5.32 -1.55
C GLY A 77 0.28 -6.69 -1.43
N LEU A 78 0.62 -7.45 -0.41
CA LEU A 78 0.18 -8.83 -0.19
C LEU A 78 -1.34 -8.94 0.00
N TRP A 79 -1.98 -7.95 0.62
CA TRP A 79 -3.44 -7.91 0.76
C TRP A 79 -4.10 -7.49 -0.56
N ALA A 80 -5.17 -8.18 -0.97
CA ALA A 80 -5.75 -8.02 -2.30
C ALA A 80 -6.72 -6.83 -2.44
N GLU A 81 -6.96 -6.06 -1.37
CA GLU A 81 -7.68 -4.79 -1.46
C GLU A 81 -6.99 -3.87 -2.47
N LEU A 82 -7.80 -3.32 -3.38
CA LEU A 82 -7.30 -2.41 -4.41
C LEU A 82 -7.55 -0.95 -4.03
N VAL A 83 -8.53 -0.65 -3.18
CA VAL A 83 -8.87 0.71 -2.77
C VAL A 83 -7.98 1.17 -1.62
N SER A 84 -7.29 2.29 -1.80
CA SER A 84 -6.57 2.96 -0.72
C SER A 84 -7.51 3.92 0.01
N ASN A 85 -7.36 4.04 1.34
CA ASN A 85 -8.22 4.89 2.18
C ASN A 85 -9.72 4.58 1.99
N ARG A 86 -10.09 3.30 2.03
CA ARG A 86 -11.47 2.82 1.74
C ARG A 86 -12.55 3.31 2.71
N GLY A 87 -12.17 3.65 3.94
CA GLY A 87 -13.07 4.13 5.00
C GLY A 87 -12.91 5.63 5.31
N PHE A 88 -12.09 6.37 4.57
CA PHE A 88 -11.87 7.82 4.78
C PHE A 88 -11.26 8.21 6.15
N GLU A 89 -10.71 7.24 6.88
CA GLU A 89 -10.13 7.43 8.22
C GLU A 89 -8.69 7.95 8.20
N ALA A 90 -8.05 8.09 7.03
CA ALA A 90 -6.64 8.47 6.94
C ALA A 90 -6.30 9.83 7.56
N GLY A 91 -7.24 10.77 7.63
CA GLY A 91 -7.11 12.05 8.34
C GLY A 91 -7.47 12.01 9.82
N GLY A 92 -7.75 10.81 10.37
CA GLY A 92 -8.36 10.61 11.68
C GLY A 92 -9.76 11.22 11.78
N LEU A 93 -10.17 11.56 13.00
CA LEU A 93 -11.50 12.12 13.28
C LEU A 93 -11.64 13.63 12.94
N SER A 94 -10.71 14.20 12.18
CA SER A 94 -10.80 15.59 11.73
C SER A 94 -11.94 15.73 10.71
N THR A 95 -12.66 16.85 10.72
CA THR A 95 -13.69 17.14 9.71
C THR A 95 -13.40 18.49 9.02
N PRO A 96 -13.16 18.51 7.70
CA PRO A 96 -13.05 17.34 6.81
C PRO A 96 -11.83 16.47 7.16
N SER A 97 -11.98 15.16 6.96
CA SER A 97 -10.90 14.17 7.04
C SER A 97 -10.11 14.22 5.74
N ASP A 98 -8.90 13.69 5.78
CA ASP A 98 -8.09 13.48 4.59
C ASP A 98 -8.67 12.30 3.79
N ILE A 99 -9.10 12.61 2.57
CA ILE A 99 -9.66 11.64 1.64
C ILE A 99 -8.64 11.16 0.62
N ASP A 100 -7.37 11.60 0.65
CA ASP A 100 -6.35 11.10 -0.29
C ASP A 100 -6.30 9.56 -0.28
N PRO A 101 -6.24 8.87 -1.44
CA PRO A 101 -6.10 9.40 -2.80
C PRO A 101 -7.43 9.55 -3.57
N TRP A 102 -8.56 9.67 -2.88
CA TRP A 102 -9.84 9.95 -3.53
C TRP A 102 -9.86 11.36 -4.12
N ASP A 103 -10.39 11.48 -5.33
CA ASP A 103 -10.45 12.75 -6.03
C ASP A 103 -11.74 12.86 -6.89
N VAL A 104 -12.06 14.09 -7.29
CA VAL A 104 -13.32 14.47 -7.91
C VAL A 104 -13.32 14.22 -9.42
N ILE A 105 -14.44 13.69 -9.93
CA ILE A 105 -14.78 13.72 -11.36
C ILE A 105 -15.78 14.86 -11.56
N GLY A 106 -15.31 15.97 -12.11
CA GLY A 106 -16.10 17.18 -12.30
C GLY A 106 -15.38 18.41 -11.75
N ASN A 107 -16.13 19.45 -11.43
CA ASN A 107 -15.63 20.66 -10.77
C ASN A 107 -16.69 21.20 -9.81
N GLU A 108 -16.35 22.24 -9.05
CA GLU A 108 -17.20 22.84 -8.02
C GLU A 108 -18.56 23.35 -8.53
N THR A 109 -18.71 23.60 -9.83
CA THR A 109 -20.02 23.98 -10.41
C THR A 109 -21.00 22.82 -10.48
N TYR A 110 -20.50 21.59 -10.43
CA TYR A 110 -21.30 20.37 -10.60
C TYR A 110 -21.34 19.50 -9.35
N ILE A 111 -20.30 19.54 -8.51
CA ILE A 111 -20.12 18.63 -7.38
C ILE A 111 -19.30 19.28 -6.27
N THR A 112 -19.67 19.00 -5.02
CA THR A 112 -18.93 19.39 -3.83
C THR A 112 -18.73 18.16 -2.94
N LEU A 113 -17.52 18.01 -2.40
CA LEU A 113 -17.15 16.93 -1.49
C LEU A 113 -16.86 17.48 -0.09
N SER A 114 -17.25 16.72 0.92
CA SER A 114 -16.87 16.94 2.32
C SER A 114 -16.85 15.59 3.04
N THR A 115 -16.39 15.54 4.29
CA THR A 115 -16.65 14.40 5.17
C THR A 115 -17.39 14.83 6.43
N ASP A 116 -18.11 13.90 7.04
CA ASP A 116 -18.79 14.09 8.32
C ASP A 116 -18.72 12.81 9.17
N LEU A 117 -19.10 12.90 10.45
CA LEU A 117 -19.09 11.78 11.40
C LEU A 117 -20.45 11.07 11.43
N THR A 118 -20.94 10.65 10.25
CA THR A 118 -22.27 10.05 10.13
C THR A 118 -22.29 8.58 9.74
N SER A 119 -21.12 7.93 9.62
CA SER A 119 -21.04 6.50 9.29
C SER A 119 -21.88 5.62 10.23
N CYS A 120 -22.29 4.45 9.74
CA CYS A 120 -22.94 3.43 10.57
C CYS A 120 -21.98 2.67 11.49
N PHE A 121 -20.66 2.85 11.36
CA PHE A 121 -19.67 2.13 12.15
C PHE A 121 -19.16 3.00 13.30
N SER A 122 -19.41 2.58 14.54
CA SER A 122 -19.05 3.38 15.74
C SER A 122 -17.55 3.48 16.00
N ARG A 123 -16.72 2.71 15.29
CA ARG A 123 -15.25 2.80 15.35
C ARG A 123 -14.65 3.54 14.16
N ASN A 124 -15.44 3.69 13.09
CA ASN A 124 -15.07 4.28 11.81
C ASN A 124 -16.16 5.28 11.44
N GLU A 125 -16.18 6.42 12.13
CA GLU A 125 -17.31 7.34 12.07
C GLU A 125 -17.31 8.21 10.81
N VAL A 126 -16.17 8.31 10.11
CA VAL A 126 -16.00 9.20 8.96
C VAL A 126 -16.75 8.63 7.76
N ALA A 127 -17.58 9.48 7.14
CA ALA A 127 -18.25 9.18 5.88
C ALA A 127 -17.94 10.28 4.86
N LEU A 128 -17.74 9.88 3.60
CA LEU A 128 -17.65 10.83 2.50
C LEU A 128 -19.05 11.31 2.13
N ARG A 129 -19.28 12.63 2.21
CA ARG A 129 -20.49 13.29 1.75
C ARG A 129 -20.23 13.93 0.38
N MET A 130 -21.01 13.52 -0.61
CA MET A 130 -20.98 14.03 -1.97
C MET A 130 -22.29 14.72 -2.32
N GLU A 131 -22.21 16.01 -2.66
CA GLU A 131 -23.34 16.80 -3.12
C GLU A 131 -23.21 17.11 -4.60
N VAL A 132 -24.12 16.54 -5.39
CA VAL A 132 -24.20 16.76 -6.84
C VAL A 132 -25.18 17.89 -7.11
N LEU A 133 -24.70 18.93 -7.81
CA LEU A 133 -25.40 20.18 -8.08
C LEU A 133 -26.03 20.23 -9.47
N CYS A 134 -25.52 19.42 -10.41
CA CYS A 134 -26.02 19.30 -11.77
C CYS A 134 -27.16 18.27 -11.88
N ASP A 135 -28.02 18.44 -12.88
CA ASP A 135 -29.14 17.53 -13.18
C ASP A 135 -29.40 17.51 -14.69
N ASN A 136 -29.48 16.32 -15.29
CA ASN A 136 -29.80 16.21 -16.71
C ASN A 136 -31.21 16.76 -16.99
N GLY A 137 -31.33 17.63 -17.98
CA GLY A 137 -32.61 18.25 -18.36
C GLY A 137 -32.95 19.52 -17.56
N LYS A 138 -32.00 20.10 -16.82
CA LYS A 138 -32.13 21.41 -16.16
C LYS A 138 -31.03 22.39 -16.59
N ALA A 139 -31.11 23.63 -16.10
CA ALA A 139 -30.17 24.71 -16.44
C ALA A 139 -28.70 24.37 -16.16
N ASN A 140 -28.39 23.61 -15.11
CA ASN A 140 -27.05 23.08 -14.83
C ASN A 140 -26.98 21.60 -15.23
N THR A 141 -26.75 21.32 -16.52
CA THR A 141 -26.70 19.95 -17.05
C THR A 141 -25.36 19.28 -16.73
N CYS A 142 -25.38 18.01 -16.33
CA CYS A 142 -24.16 17.27 -16.04
C CYS A 142 -23.35 16.98 -17.31
N PRO A 143 -22.00 16.97 -17.24
CA PRO A 143 -21.15 16.52 -18.34
C PRO A 143 -21.46 15.09 -18.80
N THR A 144 -21.03 14.77 -20.03
CA THR A 144 -21.12 13.39 -20.56
C THR A 144 -20.29 12.45 -19.68
N GLY A 145 -20.88 11.34 -19.23
CA GLY A 145 -20.25 10.41 -18.27
C GLY A 145 -20.57 10.72 -16.80
N GLY A 146 -21.20 11.86 -16.51
CA GLY A 146 -21.60 12.28 -15.17
C GLY A 146 -20.46 12.89 -14.36
N VAL A 147 -20.77 13.16 -13.09
CA VAL A 147 -19.84 13.65 -12.08
C VAL A 147 -19.80 12.70 -10.89
N GLY A 148 -18.76 12.78 -10.07
CA GLY A 148 -18.62 11.89 -8.92
C GLY A 148 -17.21 11.87 -8.36
N ILE A 149 -16.76 10.68 -7.97
CA ILE A 149 -15.45 10.47 -7.34
C ILE A 149 -14.73 9.26 -7.95
N TYR A 150 -13.42 9.24 -7.81
CA TYR A 150 -12.60 8.09 -8.14
C TYR A 150 -11.53 7.82 -7.09
N ASN A 151 -11.05 6.58 -7.02
CA ASN A 151 -9.88 6.19 -6.25
C ASN A 151 -8.90 5.43 -7.17
N PRO A 152 -7.65 5.88 -7.30
CA PRO A 152 -6.64 5.22 -8.14
C PRO A 152 -6.09 3.94 -7.52
N GLY A 153 -6.45 3.62 -6.27
CA GLY A 153 -5.84 2.54 -5.51
C GLY A 153 -4.40 2.85 -5.13
N TYR A 154 -3.57 1.83 -5.11
CA TYR A 154 -2.15 1.92 -4.79
C TYR A 154 -1.33 2.12 -6.08
N TRP A 155 -1.24 3.38 -6.54
CA TRP A 155 -0.59 3.79 -7.80
C TRP A 155 -1.16 3.12 -9.07
N GLY A 156 -2.46 2.81 -9.05
CA GLY A 156 -3.17 2.13 -10.12
C GLY A 156 -3.65 0.74 -9.73
N MET A 157 -4.77 0.34 -10.29
CA MET A 157 -5.34 -1.00 -10.13
C MET A 157 -5.04 -1.86 -11.36
N ASN A 158 -4.46 -3.04 -11.14
CA ASN A 158 -4.31 -4.03 -12.21
C ASN A 158 -5.63 -4.78 -12.42
N ILE A 159 -6.31 -4.47 -13.52
CA ILE A 159 -7.58 -5.08 -13.90
C ILE A 159 -7.36 -5.95 -15.13
N GLU A 160 -7.81 -7.20 -15.08
CA GLU A 160 -7.55 -8.19 -16.12
C GLU A 160 -8.85 -8.70 -16.76
N LYS A 161 -8.81 -8.85 -18.09
CA LYS A 161 -9.93 -9.34 -18.88
C LYS A 161 -10.41 -10.71 -18.38
N GLY A 162 -11.71 -10.85 -18.21
CA GLY A 162 -12.36 -12.08 -17.76
C GLY A 162 -12.35 -12.30 -16.24
N LYS A 163 -11.47 -11.61 -15.49
CA LYS A 163 -11.49 -11.65 -14.02
C LYS A 163 -12.68 -10.86 -13.47
N THR A 164 -13.19 -11.32 -12.33
CA THR A 164 -14.29 -10.69 -11.60
C THR A 164 -13.77 -10.03 -10.35
N TYR A 165 -14.24 -8.81 -10.11
CA TYR A 165 -13.90 -7.99 -8.94
C TYR A 165 -15.15 -7.78 -8.12
N LYS A 166 -15.05 -8.08 -6.82
CA LYS A 166 -16.11 -7.86 -5.85
C LYS A 166 -15.97 -6.44 -5.31
N VAL A 167 -17.00 -5.63 -5.53
CA VAL A 167 -17.11 -4.28 -4.98
C VAL A 167 -18.08 -4.31 -3.81
N ILE A 168 -17.64 -3.82 -2.66
CA ILE A 168 -18.49 -3.60 -1.48
C ILE A 168 -18.46 -2.10 -1.18
N LEU A 169 -19.61 -1.52 -0.87
CA LEU A 169 -19.72 -0.14 -0.40
C LEU A 169 -20.92 0.03 0.49
N HIS A 170 -20.85 0.95 1.44
CA HIS A 170 -21.99 1.40 2.22
C HIS A 170 -22.50 2.71 1.63
N VAL A 171 -23.81 2.80 1.43
CA VAL A 171 -24.43 3.95 0.78
C VAL A 171 -25.60 4.45 1.61
N ARG A 172 -25.72 5.77 1.69
CA ARG A 172 -26.90 6.48 2.20
C ARG A 172 -27.23 7.66 1.29
N SER A 173 -28.49 8.01 1.14
CA SER A 173 -28.93 9.17 0.35
C SER A 173 -30.22 9.77 0.91
N LEU A 174 -30.43 11.06 0.65
CA LEU A 174 -31.70 11.75 0.93
C LEU A 174 -32.75 11.56 -0.18
N GLY A 175 -32.38 10.94 -1.30
CA GLY A 175 -33.23 10.81 -2.47
C GLY A 175 -32.98 9.51 -3.23
N SER A 176 -33.53 9.44 -4.43
CA SER A 176 -33.31 8.29 -5.31
C SER A 176 -31.90 8.30 -5.87
N VAL A 177 -31.33 7.11 -5.99
CA VAL A 177 -29.93 6.89 -6.35
C VAL A 177 -29.86 6.33 -7.77
N ASN A 178 -28.92 6.84 -8.56
CA ASN A 178 -28.58 6.30 -9.87
C ASN A 178 -27.09 6.53 -10.13
N PHE A 179 -26.26 5.58 -9.69
CA PHE A 179 -24.82 5.59 -9.94
C PHE A 179 -24.41 4.55 -10.99
N SER A 180 -23.35 4.88 -11.70
CA SER A 180 -22.50 3.90 -12.37
C SER A 180 -21.28 3.64 -11.50
N VAL A 181 -21.16 2.40 -11.00
CA VAL A 181 -19.96 1.91 -10.33
C VAL A 181 -19.09 1.24 -11.37
N SER A 182 -17.88 1.74 -11.62
CA SER A 182 -17.07 1.25 -12.75
C SER A 182 -15.57 1.21 -12.49
N LEU A 183 -14.94 0.19 -13.04
CA LEU A 183 -13.49 0.10 -13.18
C LEU A 183 -13.12 0.67 -14.55
N ARG A 184 -12.25 1.68 -14.56
CA ARG A 184 -11.80 2.36 -15.79
C ARG A 184 -10.29 2.54 -15.77
N SER A 185 -9.69 2.78 -16.94
CA SER A 185 -8.30 3.25 -17.01
C SER A 185 -8.09 4.51 -16.17
N SER A 186 -6.85 4.77 -15.78
CA SER A 186 -6.48 5.93 -14.96
C SER A 186 -6.93 7.29 -15.55
N ASP A 187 -6.95 7.42 -16.87
CA ASP A 187 -7.48 8.58 -17.59
C ASP A 187 -9.02 8.64 -17.68
N GLY A 188 -9.71 7.59 -17.23
CA GLY A 188 -11.17 7.45 -17.29
C GLY A 188 -11.74 7.11 -18.67
N LEU A 189 -10.92 6.98 -19.72
CA LEU A 189 -11.41 6.81 -21.10
C LEU A 189 -11.89 5.38 -21.35
N GLN A 190 -11.08 4.38 -21.00
CA GLN A 190 -11.40 2.97 -21.21
C GLN A 190 -12.29 2.44 -20.08
N SER A 191 -13.49 1.97 -20.43
CA SER A 191 -14.33 1.22 -19.49
C SER A 191 -13.92 -0.25 -19.47
N LEU A 192 -13.58 -0.78 -18.29
CA LEU A 192 -13.17 -2.18 -18.13
C LEU A 192 -14.33 -3.02 -17.60
N ALA A 193 -15.03 -2.51 -16.59
CA ALA A 193 -16.25 -3.09 -16.04
C ALA A 193 -17.17 -2.00 -15.48
N SER A 194 -18.47 -2.23 -15.49
CA SER A 194 -19.44 -1.29 -14.89
C SER A 194 -20.70 -2.01 -14.44
N ALA A 195 -21.26 -1.60 -13.31
CA ALA A 195 -22.59 -2.00 -12.86
C ALA A 195 -23.39 -0.78 -12.39
N PRO A 196 -24.70 -0.74 -12.68
CA PRO A 196 -25.57 0.30 -12.15
C PRO A 196 -25.88 0.04 -10.67
N LEU A 197 -25.93 1.11 -9.88
CA LEU A 197 -26.48 1.13 -8.54
C LEU A 197 -27.69 2.07 -8.53
N ILE A 198 -28.88 1.48 -8.60
CA ILE A 198 -30.13 2.21 -8.76
C ILE A 198 -31.08 1.85 -7.62
N SER A 199 -31.67 2.86 -7.00
CA SER A 199 -32.73 2.70 -6.00
C SER A 199 -33.68 3.89 -6.02
N ASP A 200 -34.92 3.64 -5.59
CA ASP A 200 -35.84 4.71 -5.23
C ASP A 200 -35.36 5.47 -3.97
N ALA A 201 -36.12 6.49 -3.56
CA ALA A 201 -35.75 7.36 -2.45
C ALA A 201 -35.75 6.67 -1.08
N LEU A 202 -36.41 5.52 -0.92
CA LEU A 202 -36.48 4.82 0.35
C LEU A 202 -35.35 3.81 0.51
N GLY A 203 -34.90 3.18 -0.59
CA GLY A 203 -33.94 2.08 -0.53
C GLY A 203 -32.55 2.42 0.02
N PHE A 204 -32.14 3.69 0.02
CA PHE A 204 -30.91 4.17 0.67
C PHE A 204 -31.14 5.28 1.71
N SER A 205 -32.37 5.40 2.25
CA SER A 205 -32.67 6.38 3.30
C SER A 205 -31.90 6.13 4.60
N LYS A 206 -31.43 4.90 4.81
CA LYS A 206 -30.49 4.47 5.86
C LYS A 206 -29.24 3.88 5.21
N TRP A 207 -28.15 3.84 5.97
CA TRP A 207 -26.93 3.15 5.57
C TRP A 207 -27.23 1.71 5.19
N THR A 208 -26.83 1.34 3.98
CA THR A 208 -27.09 0.02 3.41
C THR A 208 -25.81 -0.48 2.75
N LYS A 209 -25.43 -1.71 3.08
CA LYS A 209 -24.35 -2.43 2.41
C LYS A 209 -24.78 -2.85 1.02
N VAL A 210 -23.97 -2.53 0.02
CA VAL A 210 -24.16 -2.89 -1.38
C VAL A 210 -23.00 -3.79 -1.79
N GLU A 211 -23.32 -4.86 -2.51
CA GLU A 211 -22.36 -5.77 -3.11
C GLU A 211 -22.59 -5.86 -4.62
N LEU A 212 -21.54 -5.64 -5.40
CA LEU A 212 -21.57 -5.73 -6.87
C LEU A 212 -20.44 -6.63 -7.35
N LEU A 213 -20.71 -7.43 -8.38
CA LEU A 213 -19.70 -8.20 -9.09
C LEU A 213 -19.43 -7.55 -10.45
N LEU A 214 -18.20 -7.12 -10.65
CA LEU A 214 -17.73 -6.49 -11.87
C LEU A 214 -16.82 -7.45 -12.63
N GLN A 215 -17.33 -8.07 -13.70
CA GLN A 215 -16.49 -8.83 -14.62
C GLN A 215 -15.86 -7.91 -15.66
N SER A 216 -14.54 -7.94 -15.79
CA SER A 216 -13.83 -7.07 -16.72
C SER A 216 -13.89 -7.57 -18.16
N GLY A 217 -14.25 -6.68 -19.09
CA GLY A 217 -14.18 -6.91 -20.53
C GLY A 217 -12.79 -6.65 -21.14
N GLY A 218 -11.86 -6.06 -20.38
CA GLY A 218 -10.52 -5.67 -20.85
C GLY A 218 -9.43 -5.80 -19.80
N THR A 219 -8.18 -5.65 -20.23
CA THR A 219 -7.02 -5.62 -19.33
C THR A 219 -6.41 -4.23 -19.33
N ASN A 220 -6.09 -3.71 -18.16
CA ASN A 220 -5.32 -2.49 -17.98
C ASN A 220 -4.60 -2.54 -16.61
N SER A 221 -3.28 -2.37 -16.64
CA SER A 221 -2.43 -2.42 -15.44
C SER A 221 -2.49 -1.14 -14.59
N ASN A 222 -3.11 -0.08 -15.09
CA ASN A 222 -3.24 1.21 -14.44
C ASN A 222 -4.69 1.71 -14.53
N SER A 223 -5.51 1.23 -13.61
CA SER A 223 -6.95 1.51 -13.55
C SER A 223 -7.35 2.19 -12.24
N ARG A 224 -8.60 2.62 -12.15
CA ARG A 224 -9.22 3.22 -10.97
C ARG A 224 -10.66 2.73 -10.82
N ILE A 225 -11.16 2.72 -9.59
CA ILE A 225 -12.60 2.63 -9.33
C ILE A 225 -13.19 4.04 -9.40
N GLN A 226 -14.38 4.18 -9.97
CA GLN A 226 -15.12 5.43 -9.94
C GLN A 226 -16.62 5.21 -9.72
N LEU A 227 -17.22 6.16 -9.02
CA LEU A 227 -18.65 6.25 -8.71
C LEU A 227 -19.17 7.53 -9.35
N THR A 228 -19.91 7.43 -10.47
CA THR A 228 -20.43 8.62 -11.17
C THR A 228 -21.95 8.61 -11.29
N THR A 229 -22.55 9.80 -11.30
CA THR A 229 -23.98 10.00 -11.50
C THR A 229 -24.24 11.25 -12.36
N THR A 230 -25.42 11.29 -12.97
CA THR A 230 -25.95 12.49 -13.63
C THR A 230 -27.15 13.07 -12.88
N LYS A 231 -27.36 12.63 -11.64
CA LYS A 231 -28.55 12.94 -10.85
C LYS A 231 -28.19 13.85 -9.67
N LYS A 232 -28.84 15.01 -9.62
CA LYS A 232 -28.74 15.94 -8.50
C LYS A 232 -29.16 15.27 -7.19
N GLY A 233 -28.36 15.44 -6.14
CA GLY A 233 -28.67 14.86 -4.83
C GLY A 233 -27.50 14.92 -3.85
N VAL A 234 -27.77 14.47 -2.63
CA VAL A 234 -26.75 14.29 -1.59
C VAL A 234 -26.63 12.80 -1.29
N TYR A 235 -25.39 12.32 -1.32
CA TYR A 235 -25.04 10.91 -1.19
C TYR A 235 -23.90 10.78 -0.19
N TRP A 236 -23.95 9.75 0.64
CA TRP A 236 -22.85 9.36 1.51
C TRP A 236 -22.32 8.00 1.10
N PHE A 237 -21.01 7.86 1.17
CA PHE A 237 -20.28 6.63 0.94
C PHE A 237 -19.36 6.33 2.11
N ASP A 238 -19.24 5.06 2.44
CA ASP A 238 -18.26 4.56 3.39
C ASP A 238 -17.86 3.11 3.06
N GLN A 239 -16.70 2.68 3.53
CA GLN A 239 -16.14 1.34 3.40
C GLN A 239 -16.21 0.83 1.95
N VAL A 240 -15.62 1.59 1.03
CA VAL A 240 -15.60 1.25 -0.41
C VAL A 240 -14.43 0.31 -0.70
N SER A 241 -14.71 -0.96 -0.89
CA SER A 241 -13.71 -2.01 -1.15
C SER A 241 -13.83 -2.55 -2.58
N VAL A 242 -12.69 -2.85 -3.19
CA VAL A 242 -12.60 -3.61 -4.44
C VAL A 242 -11.58 -4.71 -4.26
N MET A 243 -12.03 -5.96 -4.24
CA MET A 243 -11.15 -7.14 -4.18
C MET A 243 -11.33 -8.03 -5.42
N PRO A 244 -10.26 -8.60 -5.98
CA PRO A 244 -10.39 -9.73 -6.91
C PRO A 244 -11.17 -10.87 -6.24
N LEU A 245 -12.10 -11.49 -6.98
CA LEU A 245 -12.84 -12.65 -6.46
C LEU A 245 -11.91 -13.87 -6.28
N GLU A 246 -10.93 -14.02 -7.18
CA GLU A 246 -9.86 -15.00 -7.06
C GLU A 246 -8.69 -14.42 -6.27
N THR A 247 -8.49 -14.91 -5.06
CA THR A 247 -7.33 -14.60 -4.21
C THR A 247 -6.52 -15.86 -3.95
N TYR A 248 -5.29 -15.73 -3.43
CA TYR A 248 -4.48 -16.86 -3.01
C TYR A 248 -5.28 -17.70 -2.00
N LYS A 249 -5.53 -18.96 -2.36
CA LYS A 249 -6.36 -19.93 -1.62
C LYS A 249 -7.76 -19.46 -1.22
N GLY A 250 -8.25 -18.33 -1.78
CA GLY A 250 -9.54 -17.74 -1.42
C GLY A 250 -9.54 -16.92 -0.12
N HIS A 251 -8.38 -16.63 0.46
CA HIS A 251 -8.26 -16.01 1.79
C HIS A 251 -7.87 -14.52 1.78
N GLY A 252 -8.04 -13.83 0.64
CA GLY A 252 -7.89 -12.37 0.59
C GLY A 252 -6.50 -11.85 0.20
N PHE A 253 -5.51 -12.71 0.02
CA PHE A 253 -4.18 -12.31 -0.44
C PHE A 253 -4.07 -12.27 -1.97
N ARG A 254 -3.21 -11.39 -2.50
CA ARG A 254 -2.92 -11.35 -3.94
C ARG A 254 -2.35 -12.69 -4.38
N LYS A 255 -2.98 -13.28 -5.40
CA LYS A 255 -2.73 -14.66 -5.84
C LYS A 255 -1.26 -14.88 -6.18
N GLU A 256 -0.68 -13.95 -6.92
CA GLU A 256 0.69 -14.01 -7.43
C GLU A 256 1.70 -13.88 -6.28
N LEU A 257 1.50 -12.92 -5.37
CA LEU A 257 2.39 -12.72 -4.22
C LEU A 257 2.30 -13.86 -3.21
N GLY A 258 1.10 -14.33 -2.88
CA GLY A 258 0.91 -15.49 -2.02
C GLY A 258 1.61 -16.74 -2.57
N SER A 259 1.50 -16.97 -3.88
CA SER A 259 2.21 -18.08 -4.55
C SER A 259 3.73 -17.92 -4.52
N MET A 260 4.24 -16.68 -4.66
CA MET A 260 5.67 -16.41 -4.53
C MET A 260 6.18 -16.69 -3.11
N LEU A 261 5.40 -16.34 -2.08
CA LEU A 261 5.75 -16.67 -0.70
C LEU A 261 5.72 -18.17 -0.43
N GLU A 262 4.74 -18.91 -0.99
CA GLU A 262 4.66 -20.37 -0.88
C GLU A 262 5.90 -21.04 -1.49
N ASN A 263 6.36 -20.56 -2.64
CA ASN A 263 7.54 -21.07 -3.33
C ASN A 263 8.87 -20.84 -2.58
N LEU A 264 8.88 -19.98 -1.55
CA LEU A 264 10.05 -19.86 -0.65
C LEU A 264 10.16 -21.04 0.32
N GLU A 265 9.13 -21.88 0.42
CA GLU A 265 9.00 -22.98 1.39
C GLU A 265 9.34 -22.54 2.84
N PRO A 266 8.75 -21.44 3.33
CA PRO A 266 9.09 -20.88 4.63
C PRO A 266 8.70 -21.84 5.76
N ARG A 267 9.56 -21.95 6.78
CA ARG A 267 9.27 -22.78 7.96
C ARG A 267 8.60 -21.99 9.07
N PHE A 268 8.75 -20.68 9.04
CA PHE A 268 8.03 -19.75 9.91
C PHE A 268 7.72 -18.45 9.17
N ILE A 269 6.74 -17.71 9.69
CA ILE A 269 6.48 -16.32 9.33
C ILE A 269 6.45 -15.49 10.62
N ARG A 270 7.33 -14.49 10.71
CA ARG A 270 7.34 -13.49 11.79
C ARG A 270 6.46 -12.31 11.37
N PHE A 271 5.49 -11.94 12.22
CA PHE A 271 4.53 -10.85 11.95
C PHE A 271 3.96 -10.27 13.26
N PRO A 272 3.42 -9.05 13.28
CA PRO A 272 3.45 -8.03 12.23
C PRO A 272 4.78 -7.26 12.20
N GLY A 273 5.81 -7.82 12.86
CA GLY A 273 7.24 -7.61 12.61
C GLY A 273 7.79 -6.19 12.74
N GLY A 274 9.12 -6.14 12.73
CA GLY A 274 9.88 -4.91 12.55
C GLY A 274 9.56 -3.75 13.50
N ASP A 275 9.67 -2.54 12.97
CA ASP A 275 9.39 -1.30 13.72
C ASP A 275 7.88 -1.00 13.75
N TYR A 276 7.10 -1.53 12.81
CA TYR A 276 5.65 -1.39 12.73
C TYR A 276 4.92 -1.76 14.04
N VAL A 277 5.31 -2.87 14.68
CA VAL A 277 4.72 -3.29 15.96
C VAL A 277 4.91 -2.27 17.08
N LYS A 278 6.05 -1.57 17.07
CA LYS A 278 6.41 -0.61 18.11
C LYS A 278 5.78 0.77 17.88
N GLY A 279 5.65 1.17 16.63
CA GLY A 279 5.33 2.53 16.25
C GLY A 279 6.47 3.51 16.55
N GLY A 280 6.39 4.70 15.95
CA GLY A 280 7.23 5.85 16.25
C GLY A 280 6.87 6.42 17.62
N ARG A 281 5.57 6.46 17.92
CA ARG A 281 4.96 6.73 19.22
C ARG A 281 4.02 5.60 19.61
N LEU A 282 3.85 5.34 20.91
CA LEU A 282 2.98 4.27 21.40
C LEU A 282 1.52 4.41 20.97
N ARG A 283 1.03 5.64 20.77
CA ARG A 283 -0.32 5.90 20.25
C ARG A 283 -0.55 5.34 18.83
N ASN A 284 0.54 5.16 18.07
CA ASN A 284 0.55 4.69 16.69
C ASN A 284 1.11 3.26 16.58
N ALA A 285 1.34 2.58 17.71
CA ALA A 285 1.78 1.21 17.72
C ALA A 285 0.64 0.27 17.30
N PHE A 286 0.99 -0.78 16.55
CA PHE A 286 0.03 -1.81 16.16
C PHE A 286 -0.75 -2.40 17.36
N ARG A 287 -2.08 -2.37 17.29
CA ARG A 287 -2.99 -2.91 18.32
C ARG A 287 -3.76 -4.11 17.80
N TRP A 288 -3.26 -5.31 18.08
CA TRP A 288 -3.80 -6.56 17.52
C TRP A 288 -5.31 -6.75 17.73
N ARG A 289 -5.82 -6.38 18.91
CA ARG A 289 -7.26 -6.46 19.21
C ARG A 289 -8.12 -5.61 18.29
N GLU A 290 -7.58 -4.49 17.83
CA GLU A 290 -8.28 -3.55 16.95
C GLU A 290 -8.35 -4.07 15.52
N THR A 291 -7.54 -5.09 15.19
CA THR A 291 -7.47 -5.75 13.88
C THR A 291 -8.31 -7.02 13.78
N ILE A 292 -9.15 -7.30 14.79
CA ILE A 292 -10.02 -8.48 14.83
C ILE A 292 -11.47 -8.05 14.62
N GLY A 293 -12.23 -8.93 13.95
CA GLY A 293 -13.63 -8.71 13.62
C GLY A 293 -13.81 -8.25 12.18
N PRO A 294 -15.03 -7.80 11.83
CA PRO A 294 -15.34 -7.27 10.50
C PRO A 294 -14.36 -6.16 10.12
N TRP A 295 -13.88 -6.16 8.88
CA TRP A 295 -12.91 -5.17 8.43
C TRP A 295 -13.50 -3.76 8.37
N GLU A 296 -14.82 -3.65 8.15
CA GLU A 296 -15.56 -2.39 8.13
C GLU A 296 -15.58 -1.67 9.48
N GLU A 297 -15.23 -2.36 10.57
CA GLU A 297 -15.18 -1.82 11.94
C GLU A 297 -13.74 -1.61 12.45
N ARG A 298 -12.73 -1.80 11.58
CA ARG A 298 -11.32 -1.58 11.91
C ARG A 298 -10.97 -0.15 11.51
N SER A 299 -10.60 0.68 12.48
CA SER A 299 -10.23 2.07 12.24
C SER A 299 -8.94 2.19 11.45
N GLY A 300 -8.08 1.17 11.53
CA GLY A 300 -6.70 1.35 11.12
C GLY A 300 -5.95 2.26 12.08
N HIS A 301 -4.75 2.63 11.68
CA HIS A 301 -3.95 3.62 12.38
C HIS A 301 -2.90 4.24 11.44
N PHE A 302 -2.32 5.36 11.87
CA PHE A 302 -1.22 5.97 11.16
C PHE A 302 0.09 5.25 11.50
N ASN A 303 0.69 4.62 10.49
CA ASN A 303 2.01 4.00 10.59
C ASN A 303 3.09 5.08 10.50
N ASP A 304 3.40 5.71 11.63
CA ASP A 304 4.38 6.79 11.75
C ASP A 304 5.85 6.35 11.64
N ILE A 305 6.10 5.05 11.46
CA ILE A 305 7.42 4.51 11.11
C ILE A 305 7.68 4.65 9.61
N TRP A 306 6.66 4.39 8.80
CA TRP A 306 6.78 4.29 7.35
C TRP A 306 5.92 5.32 6.59
N ASP A 307 5.25 6.21 7.30
CA ASP A 307 4.58 7.43 6.83
C ASP A 307 3.36 7.20 5.92
N TYR A 308 2.48 6.26 6.30
CA TYR A 308 1.19 6.07 5.62
C TYR A 308 0.12 5.51 6.57
N TRP A 309 -1.14 5.63 6.17
CA TRP A 309 -2.25 5.02 6.88
C TRP A 309 -2.38 3.53 6.53
N THR A 310 -2.52 2.68 7.55
CA THR A 310 -2.95 1.28 7.41
C THR A 310 -4.40 1.19 7.84
N ASP A 311 -5.23 0.52 7.05
CA ASP A 311 -6.63 0.27 7.40
C ASP A 311 -6.81 -0.97 8.30
N ASP A 312 -5.70 -1.64 8.64
CA ASP A 312 -5.65 -2.88 9.40
C ASP A 312 -6.58 -3.99 8.86
N GLY A 313 -6.85 -3.96 7.54
CA GLY A 313 -7.55 -5.02 6.84
C GLY A 313 -6.76 -6.33 6.83
N LEU A 314 -5.43 -6.23 6.75
CA LEU A 314 -4.50 -7.33 7.00
C LEU A 314 -4.15 -7.37 8.50
N GLY A 315 -5.00 -8.03 9.28
CA GLY A 315 -4.94 -8.09 10.73
C GLY A 315 -4.38 -9.40 11.28
N PHE A 316 -4.53 -9.56 12.60
CA PHE A 316 -4.01 -10.71 13.34
C PHE A 316 -4.53 -12.05 12.79
N PHE A 317 -5.84 -12.15 12.52
CA PHE A 317 -6.45 -13.38 12.02
C PHE A 317 -5.94 -13.72 10.61
N GLU A 318 -5.85 -12.72 9.74
CA GLU A 318 -5.40 -12.90 8.37
C GLU A 318 -3.95 -13.44 8.34
N PHE A 319 -3.04 -12.96 9.18
CA PHE A 319 -1.69 -13.54 9.24
C PHE A 319 -1.63 -14.98 9.77
N LEU A 320 -2.51 -15.36 10.70
CA LEU A 320 -2.62 -16.76 11.14
C LEU A 320 -3.10 -17.64 9.98
N GLN A 321 -4.07 -17.18 9.20
CA GLN A 321 -4.53 -17.87 8.00
C GLN A 321 -3.40 -17.98 6.96
N LEU A 322 -2.61 -16.93 6.76
CA LEU A 322 -1.46 -16.96 5.86
C LEU A 322 -0.40 -17.98 6.32
N ALA A 323 -0.13 -18.07 7.61
CA ALA A 323 0.82 -19.05 8.15
C ALA A 323 0.35 -20.49 7.85
N GLU A 324 -0.93 -20.78 8.05
CA GLU A 324 -1.54 -22.06 7.70
C GLU A 324 -1.45 -22.33 6.18
N ASP A 325 -1.79 -21.33 5.37
CA ASP A 325 -1.74 -21.41 3.91
C ASP A 325 -0.31 -21.66 3.39
N LEU A 326 0.72 -21.16 4.06
CA LEU A 326 2.12 -21.37 3.70
C LEU A 326 2.71 -22.67 4.28
N GLY A 327 1.99 -23.38 5.14
CA GLY A 327 2.54 -24.52 5.89
C GLY A 327 3.66 -24.10 6.85
N ALA A 328 3.64 -22.85 7.32
CA ALA A 328 4.66 -22.23 8.15
C ALA A 328 4.19 -22.03 9.59
N SER A 329 5.10 -22.04 10.56
CA SER A 329 4.76 -21.70 11.95
C SER A 329 4.62 -20.19 12.14
N PRO A 330 3.54 -19.70 12.79
CA PRO A 330 3.41 -18.28 13.10
C PRO A 330 4.36 -17.86 14.24
N VAL A 331 5.16 -16.83 14.03
CA VAL A 331 6.00 -16.18 15.04
C VAL A 331 5.43 -14.79 15.30
N TRP A 332 4.52 -14.73 16.28
CA TRP A 332 3.81 -13.51 16.64
C TRP A 332 4.69 -12.54 17.43
N VAL A 333 4.68 -11.26 17.05
CA VAL A 333 5.42 -10.19 17.71
C VAL A 333 4.44 -9.26 18.43
N VAL A 334 4.60 -9.14 19.75
CA VAL A 334 3.80 -8.25 20.60
C VAL A 334 4.57 -6.98 20.93
N ASN A 335 3.85 -5.85 20.96
CA ASN A 335 4.37 -4.61 21.52
C ASN A 335 4.56 -4.78 23.04
N ASN A 336 5.75 -4.49 23.54
CA ASN A 336 6.12 -4.65 24.95
C ASN A 336 6.06 -3.34 25.76
N GLY A 337 5.25 -2.37 25.32
CA GLY A 337 5.12 -1.05 25.95
C GLY A 337 6.20 -0.06 25.55
N ILE A 338 6.86 -0.26 24.41
CA ILE A 338 7.94 0.61 23.91
C ILE A 338 7.67 1.00 22.45
N SER A 339 7.90 2.27 22.10
CA SER A 339 7.98 2.80 20.74
C SER A 339 9.38 3.34 20.44
N LYS A 340 9.60 3.98 19.28
CA LYS A 340 10.87 4.68 19.02
C LYS A 340 11.11 5.88 19.93
N SER A 341 10.06 6.54 20.43
CA SER A 341 10.18 7.84 21.11
C SER A 341 9.60 7.88 22.52
N ASP A 342 8.80 6.88 22.91
CA ASP A 342 8.18 6.80 24.23
C ASP A 342 8.07 5.35 24.72
N GLN A 343 7.87 5.20 26.03
CA GLN A 343 7.69 3.92 26.69
C GLN A 343 6.71 4.06 27.86
N VAL A 344 6.02 2.97 28.18
CA VAL A 344 5.17 2.86 29.36
C VAL A 344 6.06 2.67 30.58
N ASP A 345 5.74 3.34 31.69
CA ASP A 345 6.38 3.07 32.97
C ASP A 345 6.12 1.61 33.38
N THR A 346 7.14 0.91 33.88
CA THR A 346 7.02 -0.50 34.26
C THR A 346 5.90 -0.75 35.27
N ALA A 347 5.60 0.21 36.16
CA ALA A 347 4.47 0.11 37.10
C ALA A 347 3.10 0.11 36.40
N SER A 348 3.01 0.60 35.17
CA SER A 348 1.80 0.71 34.35
C SER A 348 1.75 -0.28 33.18
N ILE A 349 2.64 -1.27 33.11
CA ILE A 349 2.76 -2.19 31.95
C ILE A 349 1.64 -3.23 31.86
N LEU A 350 0.93 -3.50 32.96
CA LEU A 350 -0.04 -4.61 33.04
C LEU A 350 -1.12 -4.62 31.94
N PRO A 351 -1.71 -3.48 31.52
CA PRO A 351 -2.66 -3.46 30.41
C PRO A 351 -2.07 -3.96 29.09
N PHE A 352 -0.76 -3.81 28.85
CA PHE A 352 -0.09 -4.25 27.64
C PHE A 352 0.26 -5.76 27.67
N VAL A 353 0.39 -6.34 28.86
CA VAL A 353 0.66 -7.77 29.05
C VAL A 353 -0.62 -8.60 29.02
N LYS A 354 -1.73 -8.04 29.54
CA LYS A 354 -3.06 -8.66 29.50
C LYS A 354 -3.79 -8.43 28.17
N ALA A 355 -3.23 -7.56 27.32
CA ALA A 355 -3.77 -7.22 26.01
C ALA A 355 -3.63 -8.38 25.04
#